data_AF-A0A4U0YHN6-F1
#
_entry.id   AF-A0A4U0YHN6-F1
#
_cell.length_a   1.000
_cell.length_b   1.000
_cell.length_c   1.000
_cell.angle_alpha   90.00
_cell.angle_beta   90.00
_cell.angle_gamma   90.00
#
_symmetry.space_group_name_H-M   'P 1'
#
loop_
_entity.id
_entity.type
_entity.pdbx_description
1 polymer ?
#
loop_
_entity_poly.entity_id
_entity_poly.type
_entity_poly.pdbx_seq_one_letter_code
_entity_poly.pdbx_strand_id
1 'polypeptide(L)'
;MRIAVVMDPIDRIKPWKDTSFAFLLSAQARDWECWYIEPDWLFFADGKPQAQTAPITVIDRDRDFYTLGERDVHALTDFDIILQRQDPPIDLDYHYITGLLSLAEQAGVVVGNRPDAVRAANEKLLAQHFPALCPPTLVSRSIDQLKGFVAEQGEIVVKPLDAMGGSSIFKIHEDDENTQVILEVMTRDQTELVMAQRYLPEIRTGDRRVLLIDGEPVDHALLRVPGEKSFRANLAAGGRGEVVPLRDRDREIAATVGPWLAERGYWFVGLDVIGDWLTEINVTSPTCAREISAVTGQDVTGAMLDRLADRTGR
;
A
#
# COMPACT_ATOMS: atom_id res chain seq x y z
N MET A 1 -16.56 -3.35 -19.67
CA MET A 1 -16.12 -2.11 -19.01
C MET A 1 -14.72 -1.77 -19.49
N ARG A 2 -14.31 -0.50 -19.42
CA ARG A 2 -12.96 -0.03 -19.71
C ARG A 2 -12.26 0.33 -18.41
N ILE A 3 -11.18 -0.37 -18.11
CA ILE A 3 -10.36 -0.14 -16.92
C ILE A 3 -8.97 0.32 -17.34
N ALA A 4 -8.46 1.37 -16.68
CA ALA A 4 -7.08 1.77 -16.80
C ALA A 4 -6.32 1.49 -15.50
N VAL A 5 -5.05 1.10 -15.62
CA VAL A 5 -4.13 0.93 -14.49
C VAL A 5 -2.99 1.92 -14.64
N VAL A 6 -2.92 2.88 -13.71
CA VAL A 6 -1.78 3.77 -13.56
C VAL A 6 -0.76 3.06 -12.68
N MET A 7 0.40 2.69 -13.21
CA MET A 7 1.41 1.95 -12.46
C MET A 7 2.82 2.20 -13.02
N ASP A 8 3.82 1.85 -12.22
CA ASP A 8 5.23 1.82 -12.63
C ASP A 8 5.46 0.98 -13.92
N PRO A 9 6.62 1.14 -14.60
CA PRO A 9 6.93 0.41 -15.83
C PRO A 9 6.68 -1.10 -15.71
N ILE A 10 5.72 -1.59 -16.51
CA ILE A 10 5.26 -2.98 -16.43
C ILE A 10 6.35 -3.99 -16.79
N ASP A 11 7.35 -3.58 -17.56
CA ASP A 11 8.50 -4.40 -17.94
C ASP A 11 9.42 -4.76 -16.75
N ARG A 12 9.29 -4.04 -15.62
CA ARG A 12 10.11 -4.22 -14.41
C ARG A 12 9.45 -5.06 -13.32
N ILE A 13 8.18 -5.42 -13.48
CA ILE A 13 7.45 -6.15 -12.44
C ILE A 13 7.88 -7.62 -12.36
N LYS A 14 7.49 -8.27 -11.27
CA LYS A 14 7.58 -9.73 -11.12
C LYS A 14 6.16 -10.30 -11.17
N PRO A 15 5.68 -10.83 -12.31
CA PRO A 15 4.26 -11.15 -12.52
C PRO A 15 3.69 -12.17 -11.53
N TRP A 16 4.53 -13.06 -10.98
CA TRP A 16 4.11 -14.03 -9.96
C TRP A 16 3.79 -13.43 -8.58
N LYS A 17 4.14 -12.16 -8.32
CA LYS A 17 3.87 -11.47 -7.04
C LYS A 17 3.22 -10.09 -7.19
N ASP A 18 3.05 -9.61 -8.41
CA ASP A 18 2.56 -8.27 -8.68
C ASP A 18 1.03 -8.20 -8.62
N THR A 19 0.50 -7.37 -7.71
CA THR A 19 -0.95 -7.22 -7.54
C THR A 19 -1.60 -6.41 -8.67
N SER A 20 -0.89 -5.46 -9.27
CA SER A 20 -1.40 -4.67 -10.41
C SER A 20 -1.58 -5.57 -11.64
N PHE A 21 -0.64 -6.49 -11.87
CA PHE A 21 -0.77 -7.57 -12.84
C PHE A 21 -1.95 -8.51 -12.54
N ALA A 22 -2.19 -8.84 -11.27
CA ALA A 22 -3.34 -9.63 -10.86
C ALA A 22 -4.66 -8.93 -11.19
N PHE A 23 -4.76 -7.61 -10.99
CA PHE A 23 -5.92 -6.82 -11.42
C PHE A 23 -6.16 -6.90 -12.93
N LEU A 24 -5.10 -6.79 -13.74
CA LEU A 24 -5.20 -6.93 -15.20
C LEU A 24 -5.69 -8.32 -15.61
N LEU A 25 -5.18 -9.39 -14.98
CA LEU A 25 -5.67 -10.76 -15.21
C LEU A 25 -7.15 -10.91 -14.85
N SER A 26 -7.55 -10.45 -13.66
CA SER A 26 -8.95 -10.53 -13.19
C SER A 26 -9.91 -9.70 -14.05
N ALA A 27 -9.46 -8.55 -14.56
CA ALA A 27 -10.24 -7.69 -15.45
C ALA A 27 -10.43 -8.35 -16.84
N GLN A 28 -9.37 -8.91 -17.43
CA GLN A 28 -9.49 -9.65 -18.69
C GLN A 28 -10.38 -10.88 -18.58
N ALA A 29 -10.33 -11.59 -17.45
CA ALA A 29 -11.21 -12.74 -17.19
C ALA A 29 -12.71 -12.35 -17.14
N ARG A 30 -13.01 -11.06 -16.98
CA ARG A 30 -14.36 -10.47 -17.02
C ARG A 30 -14.69 -9.82 -18.37
N ASP A 31 -13.87 -10.06 -19.40
CA ASP A 31 -13.97 -9.43 -20.73
C ASP A 31 -13.92 -7.89 -20.68
N TRP A 32 -13.20 -7.32 -19.71
CA TRP A 32 -12.99 -5.87 -19.65
C TRP A 32 -11.82 -5.44 -20.52
N GLU A 33 -11.96 -4.30 -21.18
CA GLU A 33 -10.87 -3.67 -21.91
C GLU A 33 -9.86 -3.09 -20.91
N CYS A 34 -8.64 -3.58 -20.94
CA CYS A 34 -7.57 -3.15 -20.06
C CYS A 34 -6.66 -2.14 -20.75
N TRP A 35 -6.35 -1.06 -20.04
CA TRP A 35 -5.51 0.03 -20.51
C TRP A 35 -4.38 0.32 -19.53
N TYR A 36 -3.20 0.60 -20.07
CA TYR A 36 -1.99 0.87 -19.34
C TYR A 36 -1.63 2.36 -19.41
N ILE A 37 -1.25 2.94 -18.27
CA ILE A 37 -0.84 4.33 -18.13
C ILE A 37 0.39 4.37 -17.21
N GLU A 38 1.50 4.94 -17.67
CA GLU A 38 2.59 5.31 -16.77
C GLU A 38 2.28 6.67 -16.11
N PRO A 39 2.76 6.94 -14.87
CA PRO A 39 2.40 8.17 -14.16
C PRO A 39 2.77 9.46 -14.91
N ASP A 40 3.88 9.46 -15.67
CA ASP A 40 4.34 10.58 -16.48
C ASP A 40 3.54 10.79 -17.78
N TRP A 41 2.62 9.87 -18.11
CA TRP A 41 1.73 9.99 -19.27
C TRP A 41 0.47 10.78 -18.96
N LEU A 42 0.20 11.08 -17.69
CA LEU A 42 -0.94 11.86 -17.24
C LEU A 42 -0.70 13.36 -17.46
N PHE A 43 -1.68 14.05 -18.02
CA PHE A 43 -1.63 15.49 -18.22
C PHE A 43 -3.01 16.13 -18.19
N PHE A 44 -3.04 17.46 -18.17
CA PHE A 44 -4.27 18.24 -18.33
C PHE A 44 -4.17 19.07 -19.60
N ALA A 45 -5.08 18.86 -20.53
CA ALA A 45 -5.20 19.67 -21.73
C ALA A 45 -6.67 19.77 -22.15
N ASP A 46 -6.98 20.80 -22.93
CA ASP A 46 -8.34 21.06 -23.44
C ASP A 46 -9.43 21.07 -22.34
N GLY A 47 -9.07 21.53 -21.14
CA GLY A 47 -9.99 21.68 -20.02
C GLY A 47 -10.37 20.37 -19.31
N LYS A 48 -9.66 19.26 -19.55
CA LYS A 48 -9.96 17.96 -18.96
C LYS A 48 -8.68 17.16 -18.63
N PRO A 49 -8.73 16.25 -17.65
CA PRO A 49 -7.63 15.33 -17.40
C PRO A 49 -7.55 14.28 -18.52
N GLN A 50 -6.35 14.04 -19.02
CA GLN A 50 -6.06 13.13 -20.13
C GLN A 50 -4.81 12.30 -19.81
N ALA A 51 -4.59 11.26 -20.60
CA ALA A 51 -3.34 10.53 -20.59
C ALA A 51 -2.97 10.03 -21.99
N GLN A 52 -1.68 9.86 -22.25
CA GLN A 52 -1.30 8.81 -23.20
C GLN A 52 -1.65 7.48 -22.56
N THR A 53 -2.18 6.54 -23.35
CA THR A 53 -2.54 5.21 -22.88
C THR A 53 -2.13 4.18 -23.92
N ALA A 54 -1.98 2.93 -23.49
CA ALA A 54 -1.82 1.81 -24.41
C ALA A 54 -2.84 0.71 -24.04
N PRO A 55 -3.55 0.12 -25.02
CA PRO A 55 -4.27 -1.12 -24.78
C PRO A 55 -3.28 -2.17 -24.28
N ILE A 56 -3.64 -2.92 -23.26
CA ILE A 56 -2.77 -3.95 -22.68
C ILE A 56 -3.45 -5.30 -22.68
N THR A 57 -2.71 -6.32 -23.12
CA THR A 57 -3.05 -7.72 -22.90
C THR A 57 -2.00 -8.37 -22.01
N VAL A 58 -2.43 -9.07 -20.95
CA VAL A 58 -1.56 -9.83 -20.04
C VAL A 58 -1.83 -11.33 -20.12
N ILE A 59 -0.80 -12.13 -19.85
CA ILE A 59 -0.90 -13.59 -19.83
C ILE A 59 -0.14 -14.10 -18.61
N ASP A 60 -0.76 -14.97 -17.82
CA ASP A 60 -0.18 -15.47 -16.57
C ASP A 60 1.02 -16.41 -16.83
N ARG A 61 2.23 -15.83 -16.88
CA ARG A 61 3.52 -16.50 -17.08
C ARG A 61 4.67 -15.60 -16.64
N ASP A 62 5.88 -16.14 -16.55
CA ASP A 62 7.05 -15.39 -16.02
C ASP A 62 7.75 -14.50 -17.05
N ARG A 63 7.59 -14.77 -18.35
CA ARG A 63 8.24 -14.05 -19.46
C ARG A 63 7.23 -13.76 -20.54
N ASP A 64 7.42 -12.66 -21.28
CA ASP A 64 6.48 -12.24 -22.33
C ASP A 64 5.03 -12.19 -21.80
N PHE A 65 4.89 -11.69 -20.57
CA PHE A 65 3.66 -11.72 -19.79
C PHE A 65 2.70 -10.58 -20.10
N TYR A 66 3.09 -9.65 -20.98
CA TYR A 66 2.26 -8.55 -21.42
C TYR A 66 2.53 -8.21 -22.89
N THR A 67 1.58 -7.56 -23.54
CA THR A 67 1.70 -6.94 -24.86
C THR A 67 0.99 -5.59 -24.81
N LEU A 68 1.67 -4.55 -25.27
CA LEU A 68 1.10 -3.21 -25.41
C LEU A 68 0.71 -2.96 -26.86
N GLY A 69 -0.47 -2.40 -27.07
CA GLY A 69 -0.91 -1.87 -28.35
C GLY A 69 -0.27 -0.53 -28.69
N GLU A 70 -0.73 0.08 -29.79
CA GLU A 70 -0.34 1.43 -30.16
C GLU A 70 -0.80 2.44 -29.09
N ARG A 71 0.05 3.44 -28.81
CA ARG A 71 -0.28 4.48 -27.85
C ARG A 71 -1.23 5.50 -28.48
N ASP A 72 -2.24 5.91 -27.72
CA ASP A 72 -3.16 6.98 -28.11
C ASP A 72 -3.48 7.88 -26.90
N VAL A 73 -4.07 9.04 -27.16
CA VAL A 73 -4.51 9.98 -26.13
C VAL A 73 -5.98 9.78 -25.82
N HIS A 74 -6.29 9.52 -24.56
CA HIS A 74 -7.65 9.41 -24.06
C HIS A 74 -7.93 10.43 -22.96
N ALA A 75 -9.18 10.89 -22.88
CA ALA A 75 -9.63 11.56 -21.66
C ALA A 75 -9.76 10.53 -20.55
N LEU A 76 -9.43 10.89 -19.31
CA LEU A 76 -9.59 9.95 -18.20
C LEU A 76 -11.07 9.56 -17.98
N THR A 77 -11.99 10.44 -18.40
CA THR A 77 -13.44 10.20 -18.42
C THR A 77 -13.90 9.16 -19.44
N ASP A 78 -13.01 8.69 -20.30
CA ASP A 78 -13.31 7.62 -21.27
C ASP A 78 -13.25 6.22 -20.61
N PHE A 79 -12.77 6.14 -19.36
CA PHE A 79 -12.68 4.91 -18.55
C PHE A 79 -13.81 4.85 -17.53
N ASP A 80 -14.26 3.62 -17.22
CA ASP A 80 -15.21 3.37 -16.13
C ASP A 80 -14.48 3.37 -14.78
N ILE A 81 -13.30 2.73 -14.75
CA ILE A 81 -12.49 2.52 -13.55
C ILE A 81 -11.04 2.89 -13.86
N ILE A 82 -10.40 3.60 -12.93
CA ILE A 82 -8.94 3.81 -12.93
C ILE A 82 -8.37 3.26 -11.63
N LEU A 83 -7.40 2.36 -11.71
CA LEU A 83 -6.63 1.91 -10.56
C LEU A 83 -5.35 2.73 -10.47
N GLN A 84 -5.18 3.48 -9.38
CA GLN A 84 -3.90 4.11 -9.08
C GLN A 84 -3.04 3.13 -8.27
N ARG A 85 -2.01 2.60 -8.92
CA ARG A 85 -1.15 1.52 -8.44
C ARG A 85 0.33 1.86 -8.52
N GLN A 86 0.67 3.13 -8.73
CA GLN A 86 2.02 3.64 -8.57
C GLN A 86 2.53 3.35 -7.15
N ASP A 87 3.73 2.80 -7.06
CA ASP A 87 4.40 2.53 -5.79
C ASP A 87 4.81 3.85 -5.08
N PRO A 88 4.92 3.86 -3.74
CA PRO A 88 5.46 5.00 -2.99
C PRO A 88 6.92 5.33 -3.37
N PRO A 89 7.44 6.53 -3.03
CA PRO A 89 6.92 7.49 -2.05
C PRO A 89 5.76 8.34 -2.55
N ILE A 90 4.96 8.87 -1.62
CA ILE A 90 3.99 9.95 -1.91
C ILE A 90 4.76 11.27 -1.91
N ASP A 91 5.42 11.57 -3.02
CA ASP A 91 6.13 12.83 -3.24
C ASP A 91 5.25 13.87 -3.95
N LEU A 92 5.81 15.04 -4.24
CA LEU A 92 5.06 16.13 -4.87
C LEU A 92 4.47 15.74 -6.24
N ASP A 93 5.15 14.86 -6.98
CA ASP A 93 4.67 14.39 -8.27
C ASP A 93 3.48 13.43 -8.09
N TYR A 94 3.55 12.52 -7.12
CA TYR A 94 2.40 11.69 -6.71
C TYR A 94 1.19 12.55 -6.32
N HIS A 95 1.42 13.68 -5.63
CA HIS A 95 0.38 14.66 -5.30
C HIS A 95 -0.27 15.28 -6.55
N TYR A 96 0.51 15.61 -7.59
CA TYR A 96 -0.01 16.16 -8.84
C TYR A 96 -0.76 15.11 -9.66
N ILE A 97 -0.21 13.91 -9.78
CA ILE A 97 -0.84 12.76 -10.44
C ILE A 97 -2.19 12.45 -9.81
N THR A 98 -2.25 12.33 -8.49
CA THR A 98 -3.54 12.12 -7.80
C THR A 98 -4.48 13.31 -7.95
N GLY A 99 -3.98 14.54 -8.11
CA GLY A 99 -4.81 15.71 -8.43
C GLY A 99 -5.50 15.61 -9.79
N LEU A 100 -4.81 15.11 -10.82
CA LEU A 100 -5.42 14.84 -12.14
C LEU A 100 -6.48 13.73 -12.04
N LEU A 101 -6.20 12.69 -11.25
CA LEU A 101 -7.16 11.61 -10.98
C LEU A 101 -8.38 12.10 -10.20
N SER A 102 -8.23 13.06 -9.28
CA SER A 102 -9.35 13.70 -8.58
C SER A 102 -10.29 14.41 -9.56
N LEU A 103 -9.75 15.06 -10.60
CA LEU A 103 -10.58 15.69 -11.63
C LEU A 103 -11.39 14.66 -12.42
N ALA A 104 -10.81 13.49 -12.70
CA ALA A 104 -11.53 12.38 -13.33
C ALA A 104 -12.61 11.80 -12.40
N GLU A 105 -12.29 11.61 -11.12
CA GLU A 105 -13.23 11.15 -10.09
C GLU A 105 -14.45 12.09 -10.01
N GLN A 106 -14.22 13.40 -9.94
CA GLN A 106 -15.27 14.42 -9.90
C GLN A 106 -16.13 14.44 -11.18
N ALA A 107 -15.58 13.99 -12.31
CA ALA A 107 -16.30 13.84 -13.57
C ALA A 107 -17.05 12.50 -13.70
N GLY A 108 -17.03 11.65 -12.66
CA GLY A 108 -17.82 10.43 -12.59
C GLY A 108 -17.06 9.12 -12.82
N VAL A 109 -15.73 9.16 -12.96
CA VAL A 109 -14.88 7.96 -13.06
C VAL A 109 -14.69 7.36 -11.68
N VAL A 110 -14.76 6.03 -11.54
CA VAL A 110 -14.40 5.38 -10.27
C VAL A 110 -12.88 5.24 -10.21
N VAL A 111 -12.23 5.90 -9.25
CA VAL A 111 -10.79 5.77 -9.04
C VAL A 111 -10.51 5.00 -7.74
N GLY A 112 -9.84 3.85 -7.86
CA GLY A 112 -9.54 2.96 -6.73
C GLY A 112 -8.06 3.01 -6.33
N ASN A 113 -7.69 3.44 -5.12
CA ASN A 113 -8.48 4.11 -4.07
C ASN A 113 -8.81 5.58 -4.42
N ARG A 114 -9.69 6.23 -3.64
CA ARG A 114 -10.03 7.65 -3.86
C ARG A 114 -8.78 8.54 -3.83
N PRO A 115 -8.48 9.34 -4.88
CA PRO A 115 -7.22 10.07 -4.98
C PRO A 115 -7.00 11.07 -3.85
N ASP A 116 -8.06 11.79 -3.46
CA ASP A 116 -8.02 12.74 -2.35
C ASP A 116 -7.71 12.05 -1.02
N ALA A 117 -8.25 10.84 -0.81
CA ALA A 117 -8.02 10.06 0.39
C ALA A 117 -6.56 9.58 0.45
N VAL A 118 -6.05 8.98 -0.63
CA VAL A 118 -4.65 8.52 -0.70
C VAL A 118 -3.68 9.68 -0.48
N ARG A 119 -3.94 10.84 -1.09
CA ARG A 119 -3.09 12.03 -0.93
C ARG A 119 -3.11 12.61 0.49
N ALA A 120 -4.22 12.46 1.22
CA ALA A 120 -4.32 12.86 2.62
C ALA A 120 -3.73 11.81 3.57
N ALA A 121 -3.47 10.59 3.11
CA ALA A 121 -2.97 9.51 3.93
C ALA A 121 -1.45 9.56 4.05
N ASN A 122 -0.96 9.47 5.28
CA ASN A 122 0.36 8.93 5.55
C ASN A 122 0.16 7.54 6.18
N GLU A 123 0.66 6.49 5.55
CA GLU A 123 0.33 5.09 5.90
C GLU A 123 0.68 4.72 7.36
N LYS A 124 1.65 5.42 7.96
CA LYS A 124 2.02 5.27 9.38
C LYS A 124 1.11 6.08 10.30
N LEU A 125 0.81 7.32 9.95
CA LEU A 125 -0.11 8.18 10.74
C LEU A 125 -1.57 7.72 10.62
N LEU A 126 -1.96 7.07 9.52
CA LEU A 126 -3.32 6.59 9.30
C LEU A 126 -3.72 5.55 10.36
N ALA A 127 -2.78 4.71 10.79
CA ALA A 127 -2.99 3.77 11.90
C ALA A 127 -3.33 4.49 13.22
N GLN A 128 -2.85 5.73 13.42
CA GLN A 128 -3.04 6.50 14.66
C GLN A 128 -4.47 7.05 14.83
N HIS A 129 -5.36 6.87 13.84
CA HIS A 129 -6.80 7.00 14.06
C HIS A 129 -7.35 5.89 14.99
N PHE A 130 -6.59 4.82 15.20
CA PHE A 130 -6.94 3.67 16.03
C PHE A 130 -5.85 3.40 17.09
N PRO A 131 -5.56 4.37 17.99
CA PRO A 131 -4.42 4.27 18.90
C PRO A 131 -4.52 3.07 19.86
N ALA A 132 -5.74 2.62 20.18
CA ALA A 132 -5.96 1.43 21.01
C ALA A 132 -5.52 0.11 20.36
N LEU A 133 -5.33 0.09 19.03
CA LEU A 133 -4.84 -1.06 18.27
C LEU A 133 -3.35 -0.96 17.95
N CYS A 134 -2.74 0.21 18.17
CA CYS A 134 -1.34 0.48 17.82
C CYS A 134 -0.41 0.27 19.01
N PRO A 135 0.86 -0.09 18.79
CA PRO A 135 1.83 -0.08 19.88
C PRO A 135 1.99 1.37 20.40
N PRO A 136 2.51 1.57 21.62
CA PRO A 136 2.94 2.89 22.08
C PRO A 136 3.77 3.56 20.98
N THR A 137 3.35 4.75 20.57
CA THR A 137 3.87 5.46 19.40
C THR A 137 4.12 6.92 19.77
N LEU A 138 5.30 7.43 19.43
CA LEU A 138 5.64 8.85 19.46
C LEU A 138 6.01 9.30 18.04
N VAL A 139 5.43 10.41 17.60
CA VAL A 139 5.86 11.10 16.37
C VAL A 139 6.47 12.43 16.77
N SER A 140 7.77 12.59 16.54
CA SER A 140 8.49 13.80 16.92
C SER A 140 9.74 13.99 16.07
N ARG A 141 10.23 15.22 16.07
CA ARG A 141 11.58 15.58 15.60
C ARG A 141 12.51 15.94 16.75
N SER A 142 11.99 16.08 17.97
CA SER A 142 12.78 16.44 19.15
C SER A 142 13.55 15.22 19.66
N ILE A 143 14.88 15.32 19.66
CA ILE A 143 15.75 14.25 20.18
C ILE A 143 15.47 14.01 21.65
N ASP A 144 15.20 15.04 22.44
CA ASP A 144 14.90 14.90 23.87
C ASP A 144 13.62 14.11 24.13
N GLN A 145 12.56 14.38 23.36
CA GLN A 145 11.31 13.61 23.45
C GLN A 145 11.54 12.15 23.04
N LEU A 146 12.31 11.93 21.96
CA LEU A 146 12.62 10.59 21.46
C LEU A 146 13.46 9.79 22.47
N LYS A 147 14.47 10.39 23.10
CA LYS A 147 15.24 9.77 24.19
C LYS A 147 14.38 9.47 25.41
N GLY A 148 13.50 10.40 25.79
CA GLY A 148 12.54 10.17 26.87
C GLY A 148 11.65 8.96 26.58
N PHE A 149 11.22 8.81 25.33
CA PHE A 149 10.43 7.66 24.90
C PHE A 149 11.23 6.35 24.84
N VAL A 150 12.51 6.38 24.45
CA VAL A 150 13.41 5.23 24.57
C VAL A 150 13.48 4.76 26.03
N ALA A 151 13.73 5.69 26.97
CA ALA A 151 13.83 5.37 28.39
C ALA A 151 12.50 4.86 28.99
N GLU A 152 11.36 5.34 28.49
CA GLU A 152 10.04 4.87 28.94
C GLU A 152 9.73 3.45 28.45
N GLN A 153 10.08 3.14 27.20
CA GLN A 153 9.71 1.87 26.56
C GLN A 153 10.79 0.79 26.66
N GLY A 154 12.02 1.14 27.06
CA GLY A 154 13.21 0.29 27.12
C GLY A 154 13.79 -0.05 25.74
N GLU A 155 12.94 -0.40 24.77
CA GLU A 155 13.35 -0.73 23.42
C GLU A 155 12.33 -0.22 22.39
N ILE A 156 12.82 0.51 21.37
CA ILE A 156 11.99 1.13 20.35
C ILE A 156 12.48 0.82 18.93
N VAL A 157 11.61 1.08 17.97
CA VAL A 157 11.91 1.17 16.55
C VAL A 157 11.65 2.60 16.09
N VAL A 158 12.63 3.21 15.42
CA VAL A 158 12.51 4.51 14.77
C VAL A 158 12.46 4.32 13.26
N LYS A 159 11.46 4.92 12.62
CA LYS A 159 11.23 4.86 11.17
C LYS A 159 10.82 6.23 10.62
N PRO A 160 11.21 6.56 9.38
CA PRO A 160 10.79 7.81 8.75
C PRO A 160 9.32 7.70 8.33
N LEU A 161 8.64 8.83 8.16
CA LEU A 161 7.23 8.84 7.81
C LEU A 161 6.97 8.55 6.32
N ASP A 162 7.92 8.85 5.45
CA ASP A 162 7.83 8.82 3.99
C ASP A 162 8.41 7.55 3.34
N ALA A 163 9.23 6.77 4.04
CA ALA A 163 9.86 5.57 3.47
C ALA A 163 9.00 4.31 3.60
N MET A 164 9.17 3.40 2.62
CA MET A 164 8.47 2.11 2.54
C MET A 164 9.42 0.92 2.54
N GLY A 165 8.86 -0.30 2.68
CA GLY A 165 9.59 -1.56 2.48
C GLY A 165 10.68 -1.87 3.52
N GLY A 166 10.67 -1.19 4.67
CA GLY A 166 11.67 -1.38 5.72
C GLY A 166 12.92 -0.51 5.56
N SER A 167 12.91 0.48 4.67
CA SER A 167 14.00 1.44 4.51
C SER A 167 14.15 2.33 5.75
N SER A 168 15.39 2.57 6.17
CA SER A 168 15.74 3.43 7.32
C SER A 168 15.01 3.11 8.63
N ILE A 169 14.74 1.82 8.88
CA ILE A 169 14.24 1.37 10.18
C ILE A 169 15.42 1.02 11.09
N PHE A 170 15.47 1.69 12.25
CA PHE A 170 16.47 1.47 13.29
C PHE A 170 15.82 0.95 14.56
N LYS A 171 16.48 -0.02 15.19
CA LYS A 171 16.13 -0.55 16.50
C LYS A 171 17.06 0.11 17.52
N ILE A 172 16.52 0.66 18.61
CA ILE A 172 17.27 1.37 19.64
C ILE A 172 16.88 0.79 21.01
N HIS A 173 17.87 0.35 21.77
CA HIS A 173 17.73 -0.04 23.18
C HIS A 173 18.10 1.16 24.07
N GLU A 174 17.59 1.22 25.30
CA GLU A 174 17.91 2.29 26.26
C GLU A 174 19.40 2.47 26.54
N ASP A 175 20.16 1.39 26.43
CA ASP A 175 21.62 1.36 26.64
C ASP A 175 22.43 1.54 25.34
N ASP A 176 21.81 1.85 24.20
CA ASP A 176 22.52 1.98 22.92
C ASP A 176 23.34 3.27 22.87
N GLU A 177 24.68 3.14 22.84
CA GLU A 177 25.64 4.24 22.73
C GLU A 177 25.41 5.11 21.47
N ASN A 178 24.79 4.55 20.43
CA ASN A 178 24.52 5.24 19.17
C ASN A 178 23.17 5.96 19.15
N THR A 179 22.39 5.95 20.25
CA THR A 179 21.07 6.57 20.29
C THR A 179 21.09 8.02 19.78
N GLN A 180 22.07 8.82 20.22
CA GLN A 180 22.18 10.23 19.80
C GLN A 180 22.34 10.34 18.28
N VAL A 181 23.35 9.67 17.71
CA VAL A 181 23.67 9.80 16.28
C VAL A 181 22.58 9.20 15.39
N ILE A 182 21.94 8.10 15.82
CA ILE A 182 20.80 7.53 15.09
C ILE A 182 19.68 8.57 15.02
N LEU A 183 19.33 9.22 16.14
CA LEU A 183 18.26 10.21 16.16
C LEU A 183 18.62 11.50 15.40
N GLU A 184 19.88 11.95 15.43
CA GLU A 184 20.38 13.07 14.61
C GLU A 184 20.20 12.78 13.11
N VAL A 185 20.64 11.61 12.65
CA VAL A 185 20.51 11.20 11.25
C VAL A 185 19.03 11.05 10.85
N MET A 186 18.24 10.36 11.69
CA MET A 186 16.85 10.05 11.40
C MET A 186 15.97 11.30 11.36
N THR A 187 16.21 12.26 12.24
CA THR A 187 15.45 13.52 12.30
C THR A 187 16.06 14.64 11.45
N ARG A 188 17.15 14.37 10.72
CA ARG A 188 17.98 15.38 10.05
C ARG A 188 18.25 16.58 10.96
N ASP A 189 18.89 16.32 12.09
CA ASP A 189 19.18 17.31 13.14
C ASP A 189 17.93 18.07 13.61
N GLN A 190 16.88 17.32 13.97
CA GLN A 190 15.59 17.83 14.47
C GLN A 190 14.78 18.67 13.48
N THR A 191 15.04 18.55 12.18
CA THR A 191 14.27 19.25 11.14
C THR A 191 13.11 18.43 10.59
N GLU A 192 13.18 17.09 10.70
CA GLU A 192 12.21 16.14 10.15
C GLU A 192 11.54 15.29 11.23
N LEU A 193 10.24 15.04 11.04
CA LEU A 193 9.47 14.16 11.92
C LEU A 193 9.82 12.70 11.63
N VAL A 194 10.01 11.94 12.71
CA VAL A 194 10.11 10.48 12.66
C VAL A 194 9.04 9.86 13.54
N MET A 195 8.74 8.59 13.27
CA MET A 195 7.90 7.78 14.14
C MET A 195 8.77 6.84 14.95
N ALA A 196 8.65 6.91 16.27
CA ALA A 196 9.15 5.94 17.22
C ALA A 196 8.00 5.06 17.73
N GLN A 197 8.17 3.75 17.74
CA GLN A 197 7.21 2.79 18.30
C GLN A 197 7.92 1.85 19.26
N ARG A 198 7.24 1.39 20.31
CA ARG A 198 7.76 0.31 21.15
C ARG A 198 8.13 -0.89 20.27
N TYR A 199 9.32 -1.46 20.47
CA TYR A 199 9.75 -2.65 19.75
C TYR A 199 8.84 -3.83 20.12
N LEU A 200 8.45 -4.61 19.11
CA LEU A 200 7.56 -5.76 19.25
C LEU A 200 8.36 -7.04 19.02
N PRO A 201 8.74 -7.81 20.07
CA PRO A 201 9.48 -9.07 19.92
C PRO A 201 8.80 -10.09 19.00
N GLU A 202 7.47 -10.00 18.87
CA GLU A 202 6.62 -10.81 18.00
C GLU A 202 6.99 -10.67 16.51
N ILE A 203 7.75 -9.66 16.10
CA ILE A 203 8.26 -9.59 14.73
C ILE A 203 9.08 -10.83 14.33
N ARG A 204 9.66 -11.54 15.32
CA ARG A 204 10.36 -12.81 15.11
C ARG A 204 9.44 -13.94 14.62
N THR A 205 8.15 -13.90 14.98
CA THR A 205 7.15 -14.84 14.47
C THR A 205 6.50 -14.35 13.17
N GLY A 206 6.74 -13.09 12.82
CA GLY A 206 6.47 -12.50 11.52
C GLY A 206 5.52 -11.31 11.56
N ASP A 207 5.42 -10.66 10.41
CA ASP A 207 4.55 -9.51 10.14
C ASP A 207 3.45 -9.96 9.17
N ARG A 208 2.21 -9.89 9.63
CA ARG A 208 1.04 -10.36 8.90
C ARG A 208 0.48 -9.23 8.03
N ARG A 209 0.51 -9.42 6.72
CA ARG A 209 -0.20 -8.60 5.74
C ARG A 209 -1.64 -9.09 5.62
N VAL A 210 -2.58 -8.34 6.18
CA VAL A 210 -4.03 -8.57 6.05
C VAL A 210 -4.57 -7.65 4.95
N LEU A 211 -5.17 -8.21 3.91
CA LEU A 211 -5.80 -7.40 2.86
C LEU A 211 -7.26 -7.12 3.21
N LEU A 212 -7.70 -5.88 3.01
CA LEU A 212 -9.09 -5.49 3.05
C LEU A 212 -9.59 -5.14 1.65
N ILE A 213 -10.80 -5.58 1.34
CA ILE A 213 -11.55 -5.28 0.13
C ILE A 213 -12.85 -4.59 0.57
N ASP A 214 -12.95 -3.30 0.28
CA ASP A 214 -14.07 -2.45 0.65
C ASP A 214 -14.45 -2.54 2.14
N GLY A 215 -13.41 -2.58 2.99
CA GLY A 215 -13.54 -2.69 4.45
C GLY A 215 -13.64 -4.12 4.99
N GLU A 216 -13.86 -5.12 4.13
CA GLU A 216 -13.98 -6.52 4.54
C GLU A 216 -12.63 -7.26 4.39
N PRO A 217 -12.20 -8.04 5.39
CA PRO A 217 -10.94 -8.76 5.31
C PRO A 217 -10.99 -9.97 4.36
N VAL A 218 -9.91 -10.18 3.61
CA VAL A 218 -9.64 -11.47 2.95
C VAL A 218 -9.36 -12.52 4.02
N ASP A 219 -9.87 -13.75 3.85
CA ASP A 219 -9.79 -14.81 4.88
C ASP A 219 -8.38 -15.30 5.23
N HIS A 220 -7.39 -14.89 4.45
CA HIS A 220 -5.98 -15.22 4.64
C HIS A 220 -5.12 -13.98 4.66
N ALA A 221 -4.06 -14.04 5.45
CA ALA A 221 -2.96 -13.09 5.45
C ALA A 221 -1.74 -13.71 4.78
N LEU A 222 -0.82 -12.86 4.33
CA LEU A 222 0.54 -13.29 4.08
C LEU A 222 1.39 -13.00 5.32
N LEU A 223 1.82 -14.04 6.03
CA LEU A 223 2.80 -13.95 7.10
C LEU A 223 4.17 -13.77 6.49
N ARG A 224 4.82 -12.65 6.78
CA ARG A 224 6.16 -12.33 6.30
C ARG A 224 7.12 -12.54 7.45
N VAL A 225 8.03 -13.50 7.33
CA VAL A 225 8.99 -13.83 8.38
C VAL A 225 10.34 -13.20 8.05
N PRO A 226 10.98 -12.45 8.97
CA PRO A 226 12.32 -11.92 8.76
C PRO A 226 13.34 -13.03 8.46
N GLY A 227 14.35 -12.74 7.64
CA GLY A 227 15.48 -13.66 7.44
C GLY A 227 16.33 -13.77 8.72
N GLU A 228 17.08 -14.86 8.90
CA GLU A 228 17.85 -15.18 10.12
C GLU A 228 18.78 -14.06 10.64
N LYS A 229 19.17 -13.09 9.79
CA LYS A 229 20.11 -12.00 10.10
C LYS A 229 19.48 -10.60 10.09
N SER A 230 18.16 -10.47 9.92
CA SER A 230 17.45 -9.19 9.85
C SER A 230 16.21 -9.21 10.71
N PHE A 231 15.88 -8.11 11.38
CA PHE A 231 14.59 -7.97 12.09
C PHE A 231 13.46 -7.48 11.17
N ARG A 232 13.74 -7.23 9.89
CA ARG A 232 12.77 -6.72 8.91
C ARG A 232 12.06 -7.88 8.21
N ALA A 233 10.73 -7.88 8.27
CA ALA A 233 9.90 -8.94 7.69
C ALA A 233 9.51 -8.70 6.23
N ASN A 234 9.54 -7.46 5.72
CA ASN A 234 9.02 -7.13 4.40
C ASN A 234 9.63 -8.01 3.29
N LEU A 235 8.80 -8.49 2.35
CA LEU A 235 9.27 -9.28 1.20
C LEU A 235 10.33 -8.54 0.37
N ALA A 236 10.23 -7.20 0.29
CA ALA A 236 11.21 -6.35 -0.37
C ALA A 236 12.61 -6.44 0.26
N ALA A 237 12.69 -6.79 1.56
CA ALA A 237 13.92 -6.95 2.32
C ALA A 237 14.39 -8.42 2.41
N GLY A 238 13.81 -9.33 1.61
CA GLY A 238 14.20 -10.74 1.57
C GLY A 238 13.50 -11.66 2.58
N GLY A 239 12.40 -11.20 3.20
CA GLY A 239 11.56 -12.05 4.06
C GLY A 239 10.88 -13.18 3.29
N ARG A 240 10.59 -14.29 3.97
CA ARG A 240 9.81 -15.42 3.41
C ARG A 240 8.33 -15.18 3.68
N GLY A 241 7.51 -15.28 2.64
CA GLY A 241 6.05 -15.21 2.74
C GLY A 241 5.43 -16.60 2.92
N GLU A 242 4.50 -16.73 3.86
CA GLU A 242 3.65 -17.92 4.04
C GLU A 242 2.18 -17.48 4.13
N VAL A 243 1.33 -18.07 3.30
CA VAL A 243 -0.11 -17.78 3.33
C VAL A 243 -0.72 -18.53 4.51
N VAL A 244 -1.42 -17.81 5.37
CA VAL A 244 -1.98 -18.31 6.62
C VAL A 244 -3.42 -17.82 6.81
N PRO A 245 -4.32 -18.61 7.41
CA PRO A 245 -5.66 -18.12 7.76
C PRO A 245 -5.58 -16.92 8.71
N LEU A 246 -6.56 -16.02 8.65
CA LEU A 246 -6.70 -14.95 9.64
C LEU A 246 -6.94 -15.49 11.04
N ARG A 247 -6.26 -14.89 12.02
CA ARG A 247 -6.52 -15.09 13.45
C ARG A 247 -7.71 -14.24 13.90
N ASP A 248 -8.27 -14.57 15.06
CA ASP A 248 -9.32 -13.76 15.68
C ASP A 248 -8.89 -12.30 15.85
N ARG A 249 -7.64 -12.09 16.28
CA ARG A 249 -7.08 -10.75 16.42
C ARG A 249 -6.97 -9.99 15.09
N ASP A 250 -6.64 -10.67 14.00
CA ASP A 250 -6.59 -10.05 12.67
C ASP A 250 -8.00 -9.59 12.25
N ARG A 251 -9.03 -10.41 12.53
CA ARG A 251 -10.44 -10.11 12.25
C ARG A 251 -10.97 -8.98 13.13
N GLU A 252 -10.60 -8.93 14.41
CA GLU A 252 -10.96 -7.83 15.32
C GLU A 252 -10.40 -6.49 14.84
N ILE A 253 -9.12 -6.46 14.46
CA ILE A 253 -8.48 -5.25 13.91
C ILE A 253 -9.22 -4.84 12.63
N ALA A 254 -9.40 -5.77 11.68
CA ALA A 254 -10.11 -5.52 10.43
C ALA A 254 -11.53 -4.99 10.65
N ALA A 255 -12.31 -5.59 11.56
CA ALA A 255 -13.68 -5.16 11.87
C ALA A 255 -13.74 -3.75 12.47
N THR A 256 -12.68 -3.32 13.17
CA THR A 256 -12.60 -1.96 13.74
C THR A 256 -12.21 -0.93 12.69
N VAL A 257 -11.19 -1.22 11.87
CA VAL A 257 -10.63 -0.24 10.92
C VAL A 257 -11.35 -0.22 9.58
N GLY A 258 -11.84 -1.37 9.13
CA GLY A 258 -12.39 -1.60 7.80
C GLY A 258 -13.55 -0.69 7.43
N PRO A 259 -14.62 -0.60 8.25
CA PRO A 259 -15.75 0.28 7.95
C PRO A 259 -15.34 1.76 7.82
N TRP A 260 -14.45 2.22 8.71
CA TRP A 260 -13.95 3.59 8.70
C TRP A 260 -13.14 3.91 7.44
N LEU A 261 -12.33 2.96 6.99
CA LEU A 261 -11.50 3.06 5.78
C LEU A 261 -12.36 3.08 4.52
N ALA A 262 -13.33 2.16 4.41
CA ALA A 262 -14.21 2.05 3.25
C ALA A 262 -15.08 3.31 3.07
N GLU A 263 -15.63 3.86 4.16
CA GLU A 263 -16.39 5.12 4.16
C GLU A 263 -15.56 6.29 3.60
N ARG A 264 -14.24 6.27 3.80
CA ARG A 264 -13.31 7.32 3.37
C ARG A 264 -12.68 7.08 2.01
N GLY A 265 -13.04 6.00 1.32
CA GLY A 265 -12.54 5.71 -0.02
C GLY A 265 -11.25 4.91 -0.08
N TYR A 266 -10.84 4.29 1.03
CA TYR A 266 -9.76 3.31 1.06
C TYR A 266 -10.36 1.91 0.91
N TRP A 267 -10.49 1.45 -0.34
CA TRP A 267 -11.20 0.22 -0.69
C TRP A 267 -10.26 -0.97 -0.89
N PHE A 268 -9.03 -0.76 -1.35
CA PHE A 268 -8.01 -1.81 -1.39
C PHE A 268 -6.87 -1.42 -0.46
N VAL A 269 -6.78 -2.12 0.68
CA VAL A 269 -5.90 -1.74 1.80
C VAL A 269 -5.10 -2.96 2.28
N GLY A 270 -3.83 -2.74 2.64
CA GLY A 270 -3.02 -3.73 3.35
C GLY A 270 -2.75 -3.28 4.79
N LEU A 271 -3.23 -4.03 5.77
CA LEU A 271 -2.87 -3.83 7.18
C LEU A 271 -1.61 -4.64 7.50
N ASP A 272 -0.68 -4.03 8.24
CA ASP A 272 0.50 -4.69 8.77
C ASP A 272 0.33 -4.92 10.28
N VAL A 273 0.25 -6.20 10.67
CA VAL A 273 -0.02 -6.63 12.05
C VAL A 273 1.16 -7.45 12.58
N ILE A 274 1.74 -6.99 13.68
CA ILE A 274 2.82 -7.69 14.41
C ILE A 274 2.32 -8.04 15.80
N GLY A 275 2.34 -9.32 16.16
CA GLY A 275 1.72 -9.78 17.40
C GLY A 275 0.23 -9.43 17.39
N ASP A 276 -0.19 -8.60 18.33
CA ASP A 276 -1.58 -8.13 18.47
C ASP A 276 -1.78 -6.66 18.07
N TRP A 277 -0.75 -6.06 17.46
CA TRP A 277 -0.65 -4.63 17.21
C TRP A 277 -0.71 -4.31 15.72
N LEU A 278 -1.56 -3.34 15.37
CA LEU A 278 -1.58 -2.69 14.06
C LEU A 278 -0.41 -1.70 13.99
N THR A 279 0.46 -1.86 12.99
CA THR A 279 1.69 -1.07 12.87
C THR A 279 1.70 -0.11 11.68
N GLU A 280 0.91 -0.40 10.64
CA GLU A 280 0.78 0.42 9.44
C GLU A 280 -0.52 0.10 8.67
N ILE A 281 -1.07 1.08 7.96
CA ILE A 281 -2.20 0.91 7.03
C ILE A 281 -1.74 1.37 5.63
N ASN A 282 -1.47 0.41 4.73
CA ASN A 282 -0.99 0.65 3.38
C ASN A 282 -2.17 0.88 2.43
N VAL A 283 -2.24 2.03 1.77
CA VAL A 283 -3.38 2.46 0.92
C VAL A 283 -2.97 2.88 -0.50
N THR A 284 -1.68 2.93 -0.79
CA THR A 284 -1.13 3.29 -2.11
C THR A 284 -1.15 2.09 -3.06
N SER A 285 -0.16 1.21 -2.94
CA SER A 285 0.02 0.02 -3.78
C SER A 285 0.20 -1.24 -2.92
N PRO A 286 -0.73 -1.60 -2.01
CA PRO A 286 -0.57 -2.81 -1.21
C PRO A 286 -0.45 -4.06 -2.10
N THR A 287 0.49 -4.94 -1.76
CA THR A 287 0.80 -6.19 -2.49
C THR A 287 0.32 -7.43 -1.69
N CYS A 288 0.74 -8.63 -2.08
CA CYS A 288 0.44 -9.94 -1.50
C CYS A 288 -0.84 -10.64 -2.00
N ALA A 289 -1.55 -10.05 -2.98
CA ALA A 289 -2.78 -10.66 -3.51
C ALA A 289 -2.48 -11.94 -4.30
N ARG A 290 -1.42 -11.94 -5.13
CA ARG A 290 -1.02 -13.10 -5.96
C ARG A 290 -0.66 -14.30 -5.11
N GLU A 291 0.13 -14.11 -4.06
CA GLU A 291 0.53 -15.17 -3.14
C GLU A 291 -0.69 -15.80 -2.46
N ILE A 292 -1.60 -14.96 -1.94
CA ILE A 292 -2.84 -15.43 -1.31
C ILE A 292 -3.70 -16.19 -2.33
N SER A 293 -3.94 -15.62 -3.50
CA SER A 293 -4.73 -16.26 -4.57
C SER A 293 -4.14 -17.59 -5.03
N ALA A 294 -2.82 -17.69 -5.18
CA ALA A 294 -2.15 -18.90 -5.63
C ALA A 294 -2.32 -20.08 -4.65
N VAL A 295 -2.35 -19.81 -3.34
CA VAL A 295 -2.52 -20.84 -2.31
C VAL A 295 -3.99 -21.17 -2.05
N THR A 296 -4.86 -20.15 -2.04
CA THR A 296 -6.25 -20.30 -1.59
C THR A 296 -7.24 -20.52 -2.73
N GLY A 297 -6.86 -20.20 -3.96
CA GLY A 297 -7.77 -20.13 -5.11
C GLY A 297 -8.75 -18.94 -5.08
N GLN A 298 -8.64 -18.03 -4.11
CA GLN A 298 -9.51 -16.85 -4.01
C GLN A 298 -9.11 -15.79 -5.05
N ASP A 299 -10.05 -15.28 -5.83
CA ASP A 299 -9.83 -14.14 -6.74
C ASP A 299 -9.89 -12.81 -5.96
N VAL A 300 -8.83 -12.51 -5.20
CA VAL A 300 -8.72 -11.33 -4.33
C VAL A 300 -8.88 -10.04 -5.12
N THR A 301 -8.18 -9.91 -6.25
CA THR A 301 -8.27 -8.72 -7.12
C THR A 301 -9.61 -8.64 -7.81
N GLY A 302 -10.19 -9.75 -8.25
CA GLY A 302 -11.52 -9.76 -8.83
C GLY A 302 -12.61 -9.32 -7.86
N ALA A 303 -12.57 -9.79 -6.61
CA ALA A 303 -13.51 -9.32 -5.58
C ALA A 303 -13.44 -7.80 -5.38
N MET A 304 -12.25 -7.21 -5.48
CA MET A 304 -12.09 -5.75 -5.47
C MET A 304 -12.62 -5.09 -6.75
N LEU A 305 -12.38 -5.67 -7.93
CA LEU A 305 -12.95 -5.16 -9.18
C LEU A 305 -14.47 -5.16 -9.17
N ASP A 306 -15.10 -6.20 -8.62
CA ASP A 306 -16.56 -6.30 -8.50
C ASP A 306 -17.10 -5.15 -7.63
N ARG A 307 -16.42 -4.84 -6.51
CA ARG A 307 -16.76 -3.66 -5.67
C ARG A 307 -16.61 -2.34 -6.39
N LEU A 308 -15.59 -2.18 -7.23
CA LEU A 308 -15.42 -0.97 -8.03
C LEU A 308 -16.48 -0.87 -9.13
N ALA A 309 -16.84 -1.98 -9.77
CA ALA A 309 -17.88 -2.02 -10.79
C ALA A 309 -19.24 -1.59 -10.24
N ASP A 310 -19.62 -2.10 -9.06
CA ASP A 310 -20.85 -1.71 -8.36
C ASP A 310 -20.94 -0.18 -8.15
N ARG A 311 -19.80 0.50 -7.99
CA ARG A 311 -19.70 1.95 -7.80
C ARG A 311 -19.84 2.76 -9.09
N THR A 312 -19.63 2.14 -10.25
CA THR A 312 -19.80 2.82 -11.55
C THR A 312 -21.27 3.05 -11.90
N GLY A 313 -22.18 2.32 -11.24
CA GLY A 313 -23.61 2.37 -11.51
C GLY A 313 -24.00 1.82 -12.90
N ARG A 314 -23.13 1.02 -13.52
CA ARG A 314 -23.30 0.40 -14.84
C ARG A 314 -23.39 -1.12 -14.74
#